data_AF-A0A940NJA6-F1
#
_entry.id   AF-A0A940NJA6-F1
#
_cell.length_a   1.000
_cell.length_b   1.000
_cell.length_c   1.000
_cell.angle_alpha   90.00
_cell.angle_beta   90.00
_cell.angle_gamma   90.00
#
_symmetry.space_group_name_H-M   'P 1'
#
loop_
_entity.id
_entity.type
_entity.pdbx_description
1 polymer ?
#
loop_
_entity_poly.entity_id
_entity_poly.type
_entity_poly.pdbx_seq_one_letter_code
_entity_poly.pdbx_strand_id
1 'polypeptide(L)'
;MNSLICPRCGAVLLEDAWESLQEKEDGGFLVDAYPAYVCRAKCGYMKMIEPIPEVIAQRGDDCLLLLYPDNQGRILDLRDSLIFPPMHIDALLAKGYWDDYIGNYDVEVLLESVRDSRGAFLETPNLFQFATSELSQDAFLCWLISWSQQAYRSVDGPLHEAAVDFISMIFNIHEIPVPIVETLKVMRQFKSLDVLVIVNNKYAILIEDKTYTKDHSNQLIRYRKAVREAYPSLIQLPIYFKIADQSHYRSVDEAGYILFNRKMMLDVLKKGKDNGVKNPIFLDYYQHLQKLEDRVSAFRTKPVKEWDEFAWQGFYKELQTEIKGDWGYVSNPSGGFWAFWWGSTYSNRYYLQLEQLRLCVKITAKEDENKQELRTMAMKEVLLEAEKRNLSLQKPAIMRNGKTMTIAQRQDYIQTNDDGTVDMQRTILELKKY
;
A
#
# COMPACT_ATOMS: atom_id res chain seq x y z
N MET A 1 49.65 -12.04 -5.06
CA MET A 1 48.24 -12.43 -5.25
C MET A 1 47.65 -12.72 -3.88
N ASN A 2 46.63 -11.98 -3.46
CA ASN A 2 45.89 -12.34 -2.25
C ASN A 2 45.07 -13.60 -2.55
N SER A 3 45.30 -14.68 -1.83
CA SER A 3 44.52 -15.91 -1.98
C SER A 3 43.07 -15.64 -1.61
N LEU A 4 42.13 -15.92 -2.52
CA LEU A 4 40.70 -15.84 -2.24
C LEU A 4 40.31 -16.92 -1.21
N ILE A 5 39.53 -16.54 -0.20
CA ILE A 5 39.15 -17.41 0.91
C ILE A 5 37.67 -17.80 0.79
N CYS A 6 37.38 -19.08 0.96
CA CYS A 6 36.04 -19.63 0.96
C CYS A 6 35.25 -19.11 2.18
N PRO A 7 34.13 -18.39 2.00
CA PRO A 7 33.36 -17.82 3.10
C PRO A 7 32.67 -18.90 3.97
N ARG A 8 32.52 -20.12 3.45
CA ARG A 8 31.86 -21.23 4.17
C ARG A 8 32.78 -21.95 5.17
N CYS A 9 34.08 -22.02 4.90
CA CYS A 9 34.98 -22.87 5.69
C CYS A 9 36.40 -22.31 5.88
N GLY A 10 36.69 -21.11 5.36
CA GLY A 10 38.01 -20.48 5.50
C GLY A 10 39.13 -21.11 4.66
N ALA A 11 38.84 -22.14 3.87
CA ALA A 11 39.82 -22.74 2.97
C ALA A 11 40.11 -21.87 1.75
N VAL A 12 41.26 -22.06 1.11
CA VAL A 12 41.62 -21.36 -0.14
C VAL A 12 40.66 -21.76 -1.27
N LEU A 13 40.25 -20.78 -2.06
CA LEU A 13 39.56 -20.98 -3.34
C LEU A 13 40.59 -21.20 -4.44
N LEU A 14 40.35 -22.21 -5.29
CA LEU A 14 41.16 -22.52 -6.46
C LEU A 14 40.36 -22.17 -7.71
N GLU A 15 41.02 -21.61 -8.71
CA GLU A 15 40.44 -21.55 -10.06
C GLU A 15 40.36 -22.96 -10.62
N ASP A 16 39.15 -23.37 -10.99
CA ASP A 16 38.85 -24.67 -11.60
C ASP A 16 37.72 -24.49 -12.63
N ALA A 17 37.43 -25.50 -13.43
CA ALA A 17 36.25 -25.50 -14.30
C ALA A 17 35.11 -26.28 -13.62
N TRP A 18 33.90 -25.72 -13.63
CA TRP A 18 32.72 -26.42 -13.16
C TRP A 18 31.82 -26.81 -14.32
N GLU A 19 31.45 -28.08 -14.37
CA GLU A 19 30.51 -28.62 -15.35
C GLU A 19 29.12 -28.72 -14.71
N SER A 20 28.14 -28.05 -15.31
CA SER A 20 26.73 -28.23 -14.98
C SER A 20 26.06 -29.12 -16.04
N LEU A 21 25.33 -30.12 -15.56
CA LEU A 21 24.59 -31.08 -16.38
C LEU A 21 23.10 -30.83 -16.15
N GLN A 22 22.40 -30.38 -17.19
CA GLN A 22 20.94 -30.26 -17.17
C GLN A 22 20.33 -31.21 -18.19
N GLU A 23 19.42 -32.06 -17.72
CA GLU A 23 18.58 -32.88 -18.60
C GLU A 23 17.44 -32.02 -19.15
N LYS A 24 17.34 -31.95 -20.47
CA LYS A 24 16.26 -31.28 -21.19
C LYS A 24 15.01 -32.17 -21.15
N GLU A 25 13.84 -31.56 -21.33
CA GLU A 25 12.55 -32.27 -21.36
C GLU A 25 12.46 -33.33 -22.47
N ASP A 26 13.32 -33.26 -23.50
CA ASP A 26 13.43 -34.23 -24.59
C ASP A 26 14.41 -35.39 -24.30
N GLY A 27 14.99 -35.46 -23.10
CA GLY A 27 15.98 -36.46 -22.70
C GLY A 27 17.40 -36.18 -23.21
N GLY A 28 17.64 -35.03 -23.86
CA GLY A 28 18.99 -34.56 -24.17
C GLY A 28 19.69 -33.97 -22.95
N PHE A 29 21.02 -33.99 -22.91
CA PHE A 29 21.80 -33.34 -21.86
C PHE A 29 22.42 -32.05 -22.39
N LEU A 30 22.23 -30.94 -21.66
CA LEU A 30 23.02 -29.72 -21.79
C LEU A 30 24.19 -29.83 -20.80
N VAL A 31 25.42 -29.79 -21.31
CA VAL A 31 26.63 -29.75 -20.48
C VAL A 31 27.27 -28.37 -20.66
N ASP A 32 27.18 -27.54 -19.64
CA ASP A 32 27.82 -26.22 -19.63
C ASP A 32 29.03 -26.25 -18.68
N ALA A 33 30.23 -26.02 -19.21
CA ALA A 33 31.44 -25.87 -18.44
C ALA A 33 31.80 -24.39 -18.32
N TYR A 34 32.01 -23.89 -17.10
CA TYR A 34 32.41 -22.50 -16.87
C TYR A 34 33.52 -22.38 -15.82
N PRO A 35 34.42 -21.38 -15.96
CA PRO A 35 35.44 -21.13 -14.95
C PRO A 35 34.80 -20.70 -13.62
N ALA A 36 35.28 -21.27 -12.53
CA ALA A 36 34.77 -20.99 -11.19
C ALA A 36 35.89 -21.06 -10.15
N TYR A 37 35.77 -20.24 -9.12
CA TYR A 37 36.51 -20.41 -7.88
C TYR A 37 35.84 -21.52 -7.06
N VAL A 38 36.50 -22.68 -6.95
CA VAL A 38 36.00 -23.84 -6.21
C VAL A 38 36.75 -23.95 -4.88
N CYS A 39 36.01 -24.24 -3.80
CA CYS A 39 36.62 -24.47 -2.51
C CYS A 39 37.54 -25.70 -2.52
N ARG A 40 38.82 -25.52 -2.17
CA ARG A 40 39.79 -26.63 -2.06
C ARG A 40 39.35 -27.71 -1.08
N ALA A 41 38.67 -27.33 0.00
CA ALA A 41 38.13 -28.27 0.99
C ALA A 41 36.84 -28.98 0.53
N LYS A 42 36.39 -28.73 -0.72
CA LYS A 42 35.19 -29.32 -1.34
C LYS A 42 33.94 -29.20 -0.48
N CYS A 43 33.79 -28.08 0.24
CA CYS A 43 32.62 -27.83 1.08
C CYS A 43 31.35 -27.48 0.27
N GLY A 44 31.39 -27.56 -1.06
CA GLY A 44 30.29 -27.19 -1.95
C GLY A 44 30.12 -25.69 -2.20
N TYR A 45 31.02 -24.83 -1.68
CA TYR A 45 31.06 -23.42 -2.10
C TYR A 45 31.79 -23.29 -3.44
N MET A 46 31.16 -22.57 -4.36
CA MET A 46 31.73 -22.15 -5.63
C MET A 46 31.29 -20.73 -5.95
N LYS A 47 32.14 -19.98 -6.65
CA LYS A 47 31.80 -18.68 -7.23
C LYS A 47 32.18 -18.72 -8.71
N MET A 48 31.21 -18.54 -9.60
CA MET A 48 31.47 -18.41 -11.03
C MET A 48 32.45 -17.25 -11.27
N ILE A 49 33.45 -17.47 -12.11
CA ILE A 49 34.32 -16.41 -12.57
C ILE A 49 33.60 -15.80 -13.77
N GLU A 50 32.96 -14.67 -13.56
CA GLU A 50 32.38 -13.92 -14.68
C GLU A 50 33.54 -13.40 -15.54
N PRO A 51 33.60 -13.76 -16.83
CA PRO A 51 34.64 -13.25 -17.69
C PRO A 51 34.44 -11.75 -17.88
N ILE A 52 35.51 -10.97 -17.72
CA ILE A 52 35.51 -9.53 -18.03
C ILE A 52 35.37 -9.42 -19.55
N PRO A 53 34.28 -8.84 -20.07
CA PRO A 53 34.08 -8.74 -21.50
C PRO A 53 34.95 -7.63 -22.09
N GLU A 54 35.31 -7.77 -23.36
CA GLU A 54 36.04 -6.75 -24.10
C GLU A 54 35.07 -5.76 -24.73
N VAL A 55 35.41 -4.46 -24.76
CA VAL A 55 34.67 -3.50 -25.59
C VAL A 55 35.16 -3.65 -27.02
N ILE A 56 34.30 -4.10 -27.92
CA ILE A 56 34.67 -4.32 -29.31
C ILE A 56 34.17 -3.23 -30.25
N ALA A 57 33.17 -2.46 -29.83
CA ALA A 57 32.64 -1.34 -30.60
C ALA A 57 31.87 -0.38 -29.69
N GLN A 58 31.57 0.81 -30.20
CA GLN A 58 30.73 1.80 -29.52
C GLN A 58 29.70 2.39 -30.48
N ARG A 59 28.69 3.07 -29.92
CA ARG A 59 27.73 3.86 -30.70
C ARG A 59 27.53 5.20 -30.01
N GLY A 60 28.07 6.26 -30.60
CA GLY A 60 28.19 7.55 -29.91
C GLY A 60 29.08 7.44 -28.67
N ASP A 61 28.83 8.31 -27.69
CA ASP A 61 29.66 8.41 -26.47
C ASP A 61 29.13 7.59 -25.29
N ASP A 62 27.89 7.08 -25.38
CA ASP A 62 27.16 6.54 -24.23
C ASP A 62 26.80 5.04 -24.37
N CYS A 63 27.23 4.36 -25.43
CA CYS A 63 26.81 2.98 -25.69
C CYS A 63 27.99 2.11 -26.12
N LEU A 64 28.27 1.06 -25.34
CA LEU A 64 29.37 0.12 -25.58
C LEU A 64 28.83 -1.26 -25.96
N LEU A 65 29.48 -1.90 -26.94
CA LEU A 65 29.27 -3.30 -27.29
C LEU A 65 30.34 -4.15 -26.61
N LEU A 66 29.90 -4.94 -25.65
CA LEU A 66 30.72 -5.85 -24.88
C LEU A 66 30.71 -7.23 -25.54
N LEU A 67 31.87 -7.84 -25.73
CA LEU A 67 32.05 -9.22 -26.22
C LEU A 67 32.54 -10.11 -25.08
N TYR A 68 31.81 -11.18 -24.84
CA TYR A 68 32.16 -12.23 -23.88
C TYR A 68 32.88 -13.38 -24.60
N PRO A 69 33.71 -14.18 -23.89
CA PRO A 69 34.49 -15.27 -24.50
C PRO A 69 33.68 -16.38 -25.19
N ASP A 70 32.39 -16.48 -24.91
CA ASP A 70 31.44 -17.46 -25.46
C ASP A 70 30.72 -16.97 -26.74
N ASN A 71 31.23 -15.90 -27.36
CA ASN A 71 30.63 -15.20 -28.50
C ASN A 71 29.25 -14.57 -28.19
N GLN A 72 28.88 -14.43 -26.92
CA GLN A 72 27.79 -13.56 -26.53
C GLN A 72 28.28 -12.12 -26.50
N GLY A 73 27.43 -11.20 -26.96
CA GLY A 73 27.61 -9.79 -26.75
C GLY A 73 26.51 -9.21 -25.87
N ARG A 74 26.82 -8.10 -25.20
CA ARG A 74 25.84 -7.29 -24.46
C ARG A 74 26.02 -5.83 -24.82
N ILE A 75 24.92 -5.11 -24.82
CA ILE A 75 24.93 -3.66 -24.96
C ILE A 75 24.95 -3.04 -23.57
N LEU A 76 25.90 -2.16 -23.33
CA LEU A 76 26.01 -1.37 -22.11
C LEU A 76 25.65 0.09 -22.44
N ASP A 77 24.62 0.61 -21.80
CA ASP A 77 24.20 2.01 -21.85
C ASP A 77 24.77 2.75 -20.63
N LEU A 78 25.73 3.64 -20.88
CA LEU A 78 26.42 4.41 -19.86
C LEU A 78 25.54 5.52 -19.29
N ARG A 79 24.62 6.05 -20.10
CA ARG A 79 23.76 7.18 -19.71
C ARG A 79 22.79 6.78 -18.61
N ASP A 80 22.14 5.63 -18.80
CA ASP A 80 21.15 5.10 -17.86
C ASP A 80 21.76 4.06 -16.90
N SER A 81 23.06 3.74 -17.05
CA SER A 81 23.76 2.69 -16.30
C SER A 81 23.03 1.35 -16.42
N LEU A 82 22.68 0.95 -17.64
CA LEU A 82 21.91 -0.26 -17.94
C LEU A 82 22.71 -1.23 -18.80
N ILE A 83 22.61 -2.52 -18.48
CA ILE A 83 23.17 -3.58 -19.32
C ILE A 83 22.07 -4.50 -19.86
N PHE A 84 22.02 -4.65 -21.18
CA PHE A 84 21.02 -5.46 -21.88
C PHE A 84 21.33 -6.96 -21.79
N PRO A 85 20.34 -7.85 -22.00
CA PRO A 85 20.55 -9.29 -21.99
C PRO A 85 21.61 -9.74 -23.01
N PRO A 86 22.32 -10.86 -22.76
CA PRO A 86 23.23 -11.44 -23.74
C PRO A 86 22.50 -11.88 -25.00
N MET A 87 23.15 -11.64 -26.14
CA MET A 87 22.75 -12.11 -27.46
C MET A 87 23.98 -12.54 -28.24
N HIS A 88 23.83 -13.44 -29.22
CA HIS A 88 24.95 -13.79 -30.10
C HIS A 88 25.53 -12.54 -30.79
N ILE A 89 26.86 -12.40 -30.81
CA ILE A 89 27.51 -11.17 -31.24
C ILE A 89 27.16 -10.78 -32.68
N ASP A 90 27.10 -11.75 -33.59
CA ASP A 90 26.72 -11.52 -34.99
C ASP A 90 25.34 -10.84 -35.13
N ALA A 91 24.39 -11.18 -34.25
CA ALA A 91 23.07 -10.57 -34.28
C ALA A 91 23.08 -9.11 -33.84
N LEU A 92 24.00 -8.73 -32.95
CA LEU A 92 24.19 -7.36 -32.49
C LEU A 92 24.92 -6.53 -33.55
N LEU A 93 25.96 -7.11 -34.17
CA LEU A 93 26.70 -6.48 -35.27
C LEU A 93 25.82 -6.27 -36.52
N ALA A 94 24.95 -7.22 -36.85
CA ALA A 94 24.07 -7.12 -38.02
C ALA A 94 22.95 -6.06 -37.88
N LYS A 95 22.64 -5.60 -36.66
CA LYS A 95 21.50 -4.73 -36.36
C LYS A 95 21.89 -3.30 -35.99
N GLY A 96 23.17 -2.94 -36.00
CA GLY A 96 23.64 -1.65 -35.50
C GLY A 96 24.62 -0.95 -36.43
N TYR A 97 24.57 0.39 -36.41
CA TYR A 97 25.70 1.23 -36.80
C TYR A 97 26.63 1.28 -35.60
N TRP A 98 27.73 0.53 -35.68
CA TRP A 98 28.77 0.44 -34.65
C TRP A 98 30.03 1.11 -35.19
N ASP A 99 30.61 1.99 -34.38
CA ASP A 99 31.89 2.64 -34.64
C ASP A 99 33.01 1.88 -33.89
N ASP A 100 34.23 1.98 -34.41
CA ASP A 100 35.41 1.46 -33.73
C ASP A 100 35.52 2.08 -32.32
N TYR A 101 35.80 1.24 -31.33
CA TYR A 101 35.98 1.71 -29.96
C TYR A 101 37.28 2.52 -29.85
N ILE A 102 37.16 3.77 -29.39
CA ILE A 102 38.29 4.69 -29.22
C ILE A 102 38.51 5.11 -27.76
N GLY A 103 37.70 4.59 -26.83
CA GLY A 103 37.74 4.92 -25.41
C GLY A 103 38.75 4.13 -24.59
N ASN A 104 38.79 4.42 -23.28
CA ASN A 104 39.63 3.74 -22.29
C ASN A 104 38.86 3.33 -21.01
N TYR A 105 37.55 3.12 -21.14
CA TYR A 105 36.70 2.67 -20.04
C TYR A 105 37.25 1.40 -19.37
N ASP A 106 37.20 1.40 -18.05
CA ASP A 106 37.39 0.21 -17.22
C ASP A 106 36.05 -0.52 -17.13
N VAL A 107 35.91 -1.57 -17.94
CA VAL A 107 34.65 -2.32 -18.07
C VAL A 107 34.28 -3.01 -16.76
N GLU A 108 35.27 -3.48 -15.99
CA GLU A 108 35.03 -4.15 -14.72
C GLU A 108 34.35 -3.19 -13.73
N VAL A 109 34.87 -1.98 -13.59
CA VAL A 109 34.29 -0.92 -12.74
C VAL A 109 32.89 -0.50 -13.21
N LEU A 110 32.69 -0.40 -14.53
CA LEU A 110 31.37 -0.07 -15.06
C LEU A 110 30.34 -1.14 -14.70
N LEU A 111 30.69 -2.42 -14.84
CA LEU A 111 29.81 -3.54 -14.57
C LEU A 111 29.37 -3.65 -13.10
N GLU A 112 30.13 -3.12 -12.14
CA GLU A 112 29.75 -3.11 -10.73
C GLU A 112 28.54 -2.22 -10.41
N SER A 113 28.31 -1.20 -11.22
CA SER A 113 27.32 -0.14 -10.95
C SER A 113 26.09 -0.19 -11.84
N VAL A 114 26.13 -1.00 -12.90
CA VAL A 114 25.07 -1.07 -13.91
C VAL A 114 23.95 -2.01 -13.48
N ARG A 115 22.72 -1.66 -13.85
CA ARG A 115 21.54 -2.47 -13.58
C ARG A 115 21.21 -3.32 -14.79
N ASP A 116 20.75 -4.53 -14.54
CA ASP A 116 20.19 -5.37 -15.58
C ASP A 116 18.96 -4.69 -16.18
N SER A 117 18.92 -4.52 -17.51
CA SER A 117 17.81 -3.85 -18.18
C SER A 117 16.48 -4.59 -18.03
N ARG A 118 16.52 -5.92 -17.77
CA ARG A 118 15.32 -6.71 -17.42
C ARG A 118 14.74 -6.26 -16.08
N GLY A 119 15.60 -5.82 -15.16
CA GLY A 119 15.22 -5.28 -13.85
C GLY A 119 14.90 -3.78 -13.87
N ALA A 120 15.28 -3.05 -14.92
CA ALA A 120 15.08 -1.60 -15.00
C ALA A 120 13.59 -1.17 -15.01
N PHE A 121 12.70 -2.06 -15.46
CA PHE A 121 11.26 -1.83 -15.52
C PHE A 121 10.45 -2.67 -14.52
N LEU A 122 11.11 -3.47 -13.67
CA LEU A 122 10.42 -4.25 -12.64
C LEU A 122 10.17 -3.37 -11.42
N GLU A 123 8.94 -3.39 -10.90
CA GLU A 123 8.67 -2.82 -9.58
C GLU A 123 9.56 -3.53 -8.55
N THR A 124 10.31 -2.76 -7.76
CA THR A 124 11.08 -3.31 -6.65
C THR A 124 10.12 -4.02 -5.67
N PRO A 125 10.41 -5.27 -5.27
CA PRO A 125 9.62 -5.96 -4.25
C PRO A 125 9.56 -5.13 -2.98
N ASN A 126 8.36 -5.01 -2.41
CA ASN A 126 8.12 -4.22 -1.20
C ASN A 126 7.70 -5.13 -0.05
N LEU A 127 8.36 -5.03 1.09
CA LEU A 127 8.15 -5.90 2.25
C LEU A 127 6.67 -5.98 2.70
N PHE A 128 5.98 -4.84 2.70
CA PHE A 128 4.60 -4.73 3.19
C PHE A 128 3.55 -5.17 2.16
N GLN A 129 3.96 -5.58 0.95
CA GLN A 129 3.08 -6.35 0.06
C GLN A 129 2.81 -7.76 0.62
N PHE A 130 3.76 -8.32 1.37
CA PHE A 130 3.64 -9.66 1.98
C PHE A 130 3.30 -9.58 3.46
N ALA A 131 3.71 -8.51 4.14
CA ALA A 131 3.48 -8.27 5.56
C ALA A 131 2.18 -7.47 5.80
N THR A 132 1.04 -8.00 5.37
CA THR A 132 -0.26 -7.27 5.34
C THR A 132 -1.06 -7.34 6.65
N SER A 133 -0.54 -8.00 7.68
CA SER A 133 -1.23 -8.18 8.96
C SER A 133 -1.06 -6.98 9.89
N GLU A 134 -2.00 -6.80 10.82
CA GLU A 134 -1.90 -5.83 11.93
C GLU A 134 -0.59 -6.02 12.72
N LEU A 135 -0.14 -7.27 12.93
CA LEU A 135 1.16 -7.56 13.56
C LEU A 135 2.38 -6.95 12.84
N SER A 136 2.31 -6.79 11.53
CA SER A 136 3.39 -6.20 10.73
C SER A 136 3.42 -4.68 10.88
N GLN A 137 2.24 -4.09 10.99
CA GLN A 137 2.05 -2.68 11.30
C GLN A 137 2.53 -2.36 12.73
N ASP A 138 2.19 -3.18 13.72
CA ASP A 138 2.73 -3.10 15.09
C ASP A 138 4.26 -3.11 15.13
N ALA A 139 4.85 -4.05 14.40
CA ALA A 139 6.30 -4.19 14.33
C ALA A 139 6.94 -2.93 13.73
N PHE A 140 6.36 -2.40 12.64
CA PHE A 140 6.82 -1.15 12.04
C PHE A 140 6.70 0.03 13.02
N LEU A 141 5.58 0.18 13.72
CA LEU A 141 5.40 1.26 14.70
C LEU A 141 6.41 1.17 15.84
N CYS A 142 6.60 -0.02 16.42
CA CYS A 142 7.59 -0.23 17.47
C CYS A 142 9.01 0.06 16.97
N TRP A 143 9.32 -0.37 15.75
CA TRP A 143 10.60 -0.13 15.09
C TRP A 143 10.84 1.37 14.88
N LEU A 144 9.89 2.09 14.27
CA LEU A 144 9.99 3.53 14.03
C LEU A 144 10.13 4.31 15.33
N ILE A 145 9.26 4.05 16.32
CA ILE A 145 9.30 4.72 17.62
C ILE A 145 10.64 4.51 18.32
N SER A 146 11.25 3.31 18.20
CA SER A 146 12.53 3.03 18.84
C SER A 146 13.67 3.93 18.34
N TRP A 147 13.60 4.40 17.08
CA TRP A 147 14.56 5.34 16.49
C TRP A 147 14.48 6.75 17.08
N SER A 148 13.42 7.09 17.82
CA SER A 148 13.26 8.42 18.42
C SER A 148 14.19 8.66 19.63
N GLN A 149 14.91 7.64 20.11
CA GLN A 149 15.85 7.80 21.22
C GLN A 149 17.07 8.61 20.78
N GLN A 150 17.50 9.55 21.63
CA GLN A 150 18.58 10.50 21.32
C GLN A 150 19.88 9.85 20.82
N ALA A 151 20.22 8.65 21.32
CA ALA A 151 21.42 7.92 20.93
C ALA A 151 21.44 7.52 19.43
N TYR A 152 20.27 7.39 18.79
CA TYR A 152 20.19 7.03 17.38
C TYR A 152 20.38 8.21 16.42
N ARG A 153 20.37 9.45 16.92
CA ARG A 153 20.61 10.65 16.12
C ARG A 153 21.95 10.60 15.37
N SER A 154 22.99 10.04 16.00
CA SER A 154 24.31 9.88 15.38
C SER A 154 24.45 8.64 14.50
N VAL A 155 23.48 7.73 14.54
CA VAL A 155 23.47 6.49 13.73
C VAL A 155 22.75 6.73 12.42
N ASP A 156 21.53 7.29 12.48
CA ASP A 156 20.73 7.67 11.31
C ASP A 156 19.91 8.91 11.69
N GLY A 157 20.50 10.10 11.45
CA GLY A 157 19.90 11.38 11.79
C GLY A 157 18.53 11.61 11.12
N PRO A 158 18.40 11.43 9.79
CA PRO A 158 17.11 11.56 9.11
C PRO A 158 16.04 10.61 9.67
N LEU A 159 16.36 9.34 9.93
CA LEU A 159 15.39 8.37 10.46
C LEU A 159 15.00 8.70 11.91
N HIS A 160 15.96 9.12 12.72
CA HIS A 160 15.70 9.62 14.07
C HIS A 160 14.72 10.81 14.05
N GLU A 161 14.96 11.81 13.21
CA GLU A 161 14.08 12.98 13.11
C GLU A 161 12.68 12.60 12.61
N ALA A 162 12.57 11.66 11.66
CA ALA A 162 11.27 11.14 11.23
C ALA A 162 10.51 10.41 12.35
N ALA A 163 11.21 9.66 13.21
CA ALA A 163 10.64 9.03 14.39
C ALA A 163 10.19 10.05 15.45
N VAL A 164 10.97 11.12 15.65
CA VAL A 164 10.61 12.24 16.53
C VAL A 164 9.40 12.99 15.97
N ASP A 165 9.31 13.19 14.66
CA ASP A 165 8.15 13.80 13.99
C ASP A 165 6.87 12.96 14.19
N PHE A 166 6.97 11.62 14.12
CA PHE A 166 5.85 10.73 14.43
C PHE A 166 5.33 10.95 15.85
N ILE A 167 6.22 10.93 16.85
CA ILE A 167 5.85 11.18 18.25
C ILE A 167 5.29 12.60 18.41
N SER A 168 5.93 13.60 17.80
CA SER A 168 5.52 15.00 17.88
C SER A 168 4.10 15.19 17.36
N MET A 169 3.73 14.52 16.26
CA MET A 169 2.38 14.55 15.73
C MET A 169 1.35 14.03 16.74
N ILE A 170 1.67 12.95 17.47
CA ILE A 170 0.80 12.41 18.53
C ILE A 170 0.61 13.44 19.65
N PHE A 171 1.69 14.08 20.12
CA PHE A 171 1.58 15.12 21.15
C PHE A 171 0.74 16.31 20.68
N ASN A 172 0.96 16.76 19.44
CA ASN A 172 0.25 17.89 18.85
C ASN A 172 -1.26 17.63 18.72
N ILE A 173 -1.68 16.44 18.30
CA ILE A 173 -3.12 16.12 18.16
C ILE A 173 -3.82 15.98 19.52
N HIS A 174 -3.06 15.71 20.59
CA HIS A 174 -3.52 15.75 21.97
C HIS A 174 -3.41 17.16 22.61
N GLU A 175 -2.94 18.15 21.86
CA GLU A 175 -2.72 19.52 22.33
C GLU A 175 -1.76 19.60 23.53
N ILE A 176 -0.75 18.70 23.57
CA ILE A 176 0.27 18.68 24.61
C ILE A 176 1.61 19.14 24.03
N PRO A 177 2.37 20.01 24.72
CA PRO A 177 3.72 20.36 24.31
C PRO A 177 4.61 19.13 24.13
N VAL A 178 5.29 19.06 22.98
CA VAL A 178 6.21 17.96 22.66
C VAL A 178 7.40 17.98 23.63
N PRO A 179 7.63 16.90 24.41
CA PRO A 179 8.79 16.83 25.29
C PRO A 179 10.04 16.46 24.51
N ILE A 180 11.21 16.82 25.05
CA ILE A 180 12.47 16.20 24.64
C ILE A 180 12.43 14.74 25.10
N VAL A 181 12.61 13.78 24.20
CA VAL A 181 12.55 12.34 24.53
C VAL A 181 13.88 11.89 25.16
N GLU A 182 13.92 11.83 26.49
CA GLU A 182 15.09 11.41 27.27
C GLU A 182 15.07 9.91 27.56
N THR A 183 13.90 9.36 27.89
CA THR A 183 13.71 7.93 28.14
C THR A 183 12.49 7.41 27.40
N LEU A 184 12.62 6.19 26.86
CA LEU A 184 11.61 5.55 26.04
C LEU A 184 11.52 4.07 26.40
N LYS A 185 10.30 3.59 26.66
CA LYS A 185 10.02 2.17 26.83
C LYS A 185 8.87 1.77 25.90
N VAL A 186 9.17 0.91 24.92
CA VAL A 186 8.18 0.37 23.98
C VAL A 186 7.78 -1.03 24.44
N MET A 187 6.49 -1.30 24.55
CA MET A 187 5.93 -2.59 24.92
C MET A 187 4.86 -3.01 23.91
N ARG A 188 4.96 -4.24 23.42
CA ARG A 188 3.97 -4.85 22.53
C ARG A 188 2.93 -5.64 23.33
N GLN A 189 1.69 -5.68 22.86
CA GLN A 189 0.62 -6.52 23.39
C GLN A 189 0.39 -6.34 24.90
N PHE A 190 0.52 -5.12 25.41
CA PHE A 190 0.38 -4.84 26.84
C PHE A 190 -1.08 -5.02 27.27
N LYS A 191 -1.37 -6.11 27.99
CA LYS A 191 -2.76 -6.45 28.39
C LYS A 191 -3.74 -6.43 27.19
N SER A 192 -3.27 -6.91 26.03
CA SER A 192 -3.96 -6.91 24.72
C SER A 192 -4.07 -5.57 23.98
N LEU A 193 -3.53 -4.47 24.50
CA LEU A 193 -3.28 -3.26 23.71
C LEU A 193 -2.09 -3.50 22.78
N ASP A 194 -2.22 -3.16 21.49
CA ASP A 194 -1.24 -3.49 20.47
C ASP A 194 0.15 -2.91 20.77
N VAL A 195 0.24 -1.59 21.01
CA VAL A 195 1.49 -0.93 21.43
C VAL A 195 1.27 0.05 22.58
N LEU A 196 2.12 -0.04 23.61
CA LEU A 196 2.22 0.93 24.70
C LEU A 196 3.63 1.52 24.74
N VAL A 197 3.72 2.84 24.70
CA VAL A 197 4.99 3.57 24.80
C VAL A 197 4.99 4.47 26.02
N ILE A 198 6.01 4.35 26.87
CA ILE A 198 6.23 5.25 28.00
C ILE A 198 7.34 6.22 27.62
N VAL A 199 7.03 7.52 27.67
CA VAL A 199 7.96 8.60 27.37
C VAL A 199 8.25 9.36 28.66
N ASN A 200 9.52 9.49 29.02
CA ASN A 200 10.02 10.26 30.17
C ASN A 200 9.38 9.88 31.52
N ASN A 201 8.89 8.65 31.66
CA ASN A 201 8.09 8.21 32.82
C ASN A 201 6.96 9.19 33.19
N LYS A 202 6.43 9.92 32.20
CA LYS A 202 5.40 10.95 32.39
C LYS A 202 4.21 10.76 31.45
N TYR A 203 4.46 10.30 30.23
CA TYR A 203 3.43 10.09 29.23
C TYR A 203 3.34 8.60 28.86
N ALA A 204 2.12 8.15 28.60
CA ALA A 204 1.81 6.83 28.07
C ALA A 204 1.08 7.00 26.74
N ILE A 205 1.75 6.71 25.62
CA ILE A 205 1.11 6.65 24.30
C ILE A 205 0.53 5.26 24.15
N LEU A 206 -0.79 5.19 23.98
CA LEU A 206 -1.50 3.93 23.73
C LEU A 206 -1.84 3.92 22.24
N ILE A 207 -1.38 2.91 21.52
CA ILE A 207 -1.68 2.76 20.09
C ILE A 207 -2.47 1.46 19.95
N GLU A 208 -3.73 1.60 19.57
CA GLU A 208 -4.49 0.50 18.98
C GLU A 208 -4.36 0.64 17.47
N ASP A 209 -3.85 -0.40 16.83
CA ASP A 209 -3.61 -0.43 15.41
C ASP A 209 -4.69 -1.26 14.72
N LYS A 210 -5.18 -0.81 13.55
CA LYS A 210 -6.07 -1.60 12.71
C LYS A 210 -5.74 -1.42 11.25
N THR A 211 -5.89 -2.52 10.51
CA THR A 211 -5.80 -2.48 9.04
C THR A 211 -7.20 -2.23 8.47
N TYR A 212 -8.02 -3.27 8.33
CA TYR A 212 -9.34 -3.22 7.69
C TYR A 212 -10.51 -3.42 8.67
N THR A 213 -10.25 -3.98 9.85
CA THR A 213 -11.29 -4.36 10.81
C THR A 213 -11.75 -3.16 11.67
N LYS A 214 -12.93 -3.28 12.30
CA LYS A 214 -13.48 -2.27 13.22
C LYS A 214 -13.43 -2.80 14.64
N ASP A 215 -13.16 -1.93 15.60
CA ASP A 215 -13.20 -2.27 17.02
C ASP A 215 -14.58 -2.10 17.66
N HIS A 216 -14.74 -2.82 18.77
CA HIS A 216 -15.83 -2.62 19.70
C HIS A 216 -15.39 -1.64 20.80
N SER A 217 -16.18 -0.59 21.06
CA SER A 217 -15.85 0.48 22.03
C SER A 217 -15.40 -0.03 23.41
N ASN A 218 -16.01 -1.13 23.88
CA ASN A 218 -15.68 -1.77 25.16
C ASN A 218 -14.20 -2.21 25.25
N GLN A 219 -13.58 -2.56 24.13
CA GLN A 219 -12.18 -2.99 24.07
C GLN A 219 -11.23 -1.82 24.34
N LEU A 220 -11.45 -0.69 23.66
CA LEU A 220 -10.65 0.54 23.81
C LEU A 220 -10.71 1.09 25.25
N ILE A 221 -11.92 1.11 25.83
CA ILE A 221 -12.15 1.54 27.22
C ILE A 221 -11.36 0.64 28.20
N ARG A 222 -11.40 -0.69 27.98
CA ARG A 222 -10.67 -1.66 28.80
C ARG A 222 -9.16 -1.41 28.76
N TYR A 223 -8.59 -1.08 27.61
CA TYR A 223 -7.15 -0.81 27.49
C TYR A 223 -6.73 0.44 28.26
N ARG A 224 -7.50 1.52 28.17
CA ARG A 224 -7.21 2.73 28.96
C ARG A 224 -7.25 2.47 30.46
N LYS A 225 -8.23 1.70 30.92
CA LYS A 225 -8.33 1.27 32.34
C LYS A 225 -7.11 0.44 32.74
N ALA A 226 -6.76 -0.55 31.91
CA ALA A 226 -5.63 -1.45 32.15
C ALA A 226 -4.28 -0.72 32.27
N VAL A 227 -4.07 0.33 31.45
CA VAL A 227 -2.90 1.22 31.53
C VAL A 227 -2.96 2.13 32.75
N ARG A 228 -4.12 2.69 33.08
CA ARG A 228 -4.29 3.54 34.28
C ARG A 228 -4.01 2.77 35.57
N GLU A 229 -4.38 1.50 35.65
CA GLU A 229 -4.09 0.65 36.81
C GLU A 229 -2.60 0.35 36.95
N ALA A 230 -1.89 0.11 35.84
CA ALA A 230 -0.46 -0.19 35.87
C ALA A 230 0.41 1.05 36.02
N TYR A 231 -0.05 2.20 35.51
CA TYR A 231 0.69 3.45 35.43
C TYR A 231 -0.21 4.65 35.80
N PRO A 232 -0.62 4.77 37.08
CA PRO A 232 -1.65 5.72 37.50
C PRO A 232 -1.25 7.19 37.40
N SER A 233 0.05 7.50 37.42
CA SER A 233 0.59 8.86 37.34
C SER A 233 0.88 9.34 35.92
N LEU A 234 0.77 8.46 34.90
CA LEU A 234 1.10 8.81 33.52
C LEU A 234 -0.07 9.47 32.80
N ILE A 235 0.23 10.51 32.03
CA ILE A 235 -0.72 11.17 31.14
C ILE A 235 -0.90 10.28 29.91
N GLN A 236 -2.12 9.83 29.65
CA GLN A 236 -2.42 8.96 28.51
C GLN A 236 -2.64 9.76 27.23
N LEU A 237 -2.00 9.31 26.15
CA LEU A 237 -2.13 9.80 24.77
C LEU A 237 -2.63 8.66 23.88
N PRO A 238 -3.93 8.31 23.98
CA PRO A 238 -4.50 7.21 23.22
C PRO A 238 -4.78 7.60 21.76
N ILE A 239 -4.16 6.88 20.83
CA ILE A 239 -4.39 7.01 19.39
C ILE A 239 -4.94 5.72 18.81
N TYR A 240 -5.86 5.87 17.87
CA TYR A 240 -6.41 4.79 17.08
C TYR A 240 -5.82 4.88 15.67
N PHE A 241 -4.80 4.08 15.40
CA PHE A 241 -4.11 4.12 14.12
C PHE A 241 -4.80 3.23 13.11
N LYS A 242 -5.29 3.82 12.02
CA LYS A 242 -5.97 3.06 10.97
C LYS A 242 -5.51 3.45 9.57
N ILE A 243 -5.07 2.45 8.82
CA ILE A 243 -4.63 2.63 7.43
C ILE A 243 -5.77 2.51 6.43
N ALA A 244 -6.84 1.77 6.70
CA ALA A 244 -8.04 1.73 5.85
C ALA A 244 -9.11 2.72 6.32
N ASP A 245 -9.91 3.20 5.38
CA ASP A 245 -10.99 4.14 5.67
C ASP A 245 -12.23 3.42 6.26
N GLN A 246 -13.00 4.13 7.09
CA GLN A 246 -14.31 3.67 7.54
C GLN A 246 -15.30 4.83 7.65
N SER A 247 -16.59 4.51 7.61
CA SER A 247 -17.66 5.51 7.62
C SER A 247 -17.70 6.39 8.86
N HIS A 248 -17.41 5.86 10.04
CA HIS A 248 -17.40 6.67 11.26
C HIS A 248 -16.48 6.08 12.33
N TYR A 249 -16.03 6.95 13.24
CA TYR A 249 -15.15 6.60 14.36
C TYR A 249 -15.82 6.87 15.72
N ARG A 250 -17.16 6.98 15.78
CA ARG A 250 -17.90 7.33 17.02
C ARG A 250 -17.49 6.50 18.24
N SER A 251 -17.33 5.17 18.08
CA SER A 251 -16.90 4.28 19.17
C SER A 251 -15.47 4.55 19.67
N VAL A 252 -14.60 5.09 18.81
CA VAL A 252 -13.23 5.51 19.11
C VAL A 252 -13.26 6.81 19.90
N ASP A 253 -14.04 7.78 19.43
CA ASP A 253 -14.23 9.09 20.07
C ASP A 253 -14.85 8.91 21.47
N GLU A 254 -15.89 8.08 21.59
CA GLU A 254 -16.55 7.74 22.86
C GLU A 254 -15.60 7.06 23.86
N ALA A 255 -14.64 6.28 23.37
CA ALA A 255 -13.60 5.67 24.21
C ALA A 255 -12.48 6.66 24.59
N GLY A 256 -12.49 7.87 24.02
CA GLY A 256 -11.51 8.93 24.23
C GLY A 256 -10.16 8.65 23.58
N TYR A 257 -10.15 7.93 22.45
CA TYR A 257 -9.00 7.82 21.55
C TYR A 257 -9.09 8.88 20.46
N ILE A 258 -7.95 9.34 19.95
CA ILE A 258 -7.90 10.24 18.77
C ILE A 258 -7.56 9.41 17.53
N LEU A 259 -8.31 9.59 16.44
CA LEU A 259 -8.00 8.95 15.16
C LEU A 259 -6.66 9.45 14.61
N PHE A 260 -5.72 8.52 14.41
CA PHE A 260 -4.52 8.74 13.61
C PHE A 260 -4.73 8.04 12.26
N ASN A 261 -4.97 8.80 11.20
CA ASN A 261 -5.34 8.23 9.91
C ASN A 261 -4.14 8.03 8.97
N ARG A 262 -4.36 7.32 7.86
CA ARG A 262 -3.37 7.10 6.79
C ARG A 262 -2.71 8.40 6.30
N LYS A 263 -3.48 9.48 6.13
CA LYS A 263 -2.95 10.77 5.66
C LYS A 263 -1.92 11.34 6.64
N MET A 264 -2.23 11.33 7.93
CA MET A 264 -1.30 11.78 8.98
C MET A 264 0.00 10.98 8.97
N MET A 265 -0.08 9.66 8.83
CA MET A 265 1.10 8.81 8.70
C MET A 265 1.89 9.12 7.42
N LEU A 266 1.21 9.28 6.28
CA LEU A 266 1.85 9.66 5.02
C LEU A 266 2.55 11.02 5.11
N ASP A 267 1.98 11.99 5.83
CA ASP A 267 2.61 13.30 6.04
C ASP A 267 3.95 13.15 6.80
N VAL A 268 4.00 12.33 7.85
CA VAL A 268 5.24 12.00 8.58
C VAL A 268 6.24 11.31 7.68
N LEU A 269 5.82 10.26 6.99
CA LEU A 269 6.70 9.42 6.17
C LEU A 269 7.25 10.18 4.96
N LYS A 270 6.39 10.96 4.30
CA LYS A 270 6.78 11.80 3.17
C LYS A 270 7.78 12.86 3.61
N LYS A 271 7.54 13.54 4.74
CA LYS A 271 8.49 14.50 5.31
C LYS A 271 9.84 13.84 5.62
N GLY A 272 9.84 12.66 6.23
CA GLY A 272 11.07 11.89 6.49
C GLY A 272 11.84 11.54 5.22
N LYS A 273 11.13 11.03 4.19
CA LYS A 273 11.73 10.75 2.87
C LYS A 273 12.31 12.02 2.24
N ASP A 274 11.54 13.10 2.21
CA ASP A 274 11.96 14.39 1.63
C ASP A 274 13.17 14.98 2.39
N ASN A 275 13.31 14.68 3.69
CA ASN A 275 14.46 15.03 4.53
C ASN A 275 15.63 14.03 4.48
N GLY A 276 15.59 13.04 3.59
CA GLY A 276 16.74 12.18 3.28
C GLY A 276 16.78 10.84 3.99
N VAL A 277 15.68 10.33 4.55
CA VAL A 277 15.62 8.95 5.04
C VAL A 277 15.83 7.98 3.87
N LYS A 278 16.84 7.11 3.98
CA LYS A 278 17.19 6.09 2.97
C LYS A 278 16.90 4.65 3.42
N ASN A 279 16.42 4.47 4.64
CA ASN A 279 16.18 3.15 5.22
C ASN A 279 15.12 2.37 4.40
N PRO A 280 15.43 1.16 3.88
CA PRO A 280 14.50 0.41 3.04
C PRO A 280 13.19 0.05 3.74
N ILE A 281 13.20 -0.26 5.04
CA ILE A 281 11.98 -0.61 5.79
C ILE A 281 11.05 0.61 5.87
N PHE A 282 11.62 1.80 6.11
CA PHE A 282 10.87 3.06 6.11
C PHE A 282 10.25 3.35 4.74
N LEU A 283 11.07 3.25 3.69
CA LEU A 283 10.66 3.58 2.33
C LEU A 283 9.63 2.58 1.80
N ASP A 284 9.77 1.29 2.13
CA ASP A 284 8.79 0.27 1.79
C ASP A 284 7.44 0.55 2.46
N TYR A 285 7.43 0.91 3.75
CA TYR A 285 6.18 1.24 4.44
C TYR A 285 5.51 2.49 3.85
N TYR A 286 6.31 3.53 3.55
CA TYR A 286 5.82 4.73 2.86
C TYR A 286 5.19 4.40 1.50
N GLN A 287 5.88 3.64 0.66
CA GLN A 287 5.38 3.24 -0.66
C GLN A 287 4.12 2.38 -0.56
N HIS A 288 4.04 1.49 0.43
CA HIS A 288 2.86 0.68 0.68
C HIS A 288 1.62 1.54 0.99
N LEU A 289 1.76 2.50 1.92
CA LEU A 289 0.66 3.41 2.25
C LEU A 289 0.34 4.37 1.10
N GLN A 290 1.33 4.81 0.34
CA GLN A 290 1.12 5.67 -0.83
C GLN A 290 0.33 4.93 -1.90
N LYS A 291 0.67 3.67 -2.21
CA LYS A 291 -0.07 2.83 -3.16
C LYS A 291 -1.53 2.64 -2.73
N LEU A 292 -1.78 2.49 -1.43
CA LEU A 292 -3.14 2.44 -0.89
C LEU A 292 -3.89 3.76 -1.08
N GLU A 293 -3.26 4.90 -0.80
CA GLU A 293 -3.84 6.23 -1.04
C GLU A 293 -4.12 6.49 -2.52
N ASP A 294 -3.23 6.07 -3.41
CA ASP A 294 -3.39 6.22 -4.86
C ASP A 294 -4.59 5.39 -5.36
N ARG A 295 -4.80 4.19 -4.82
CA ARG A 295 -5.98 3.37 -5.14
C ARG A 295 -7.27 4.00 -4.61
N VAL A 296 -7.25 4.52 -3.38
CA VAL A 296 -8.41 5.19 -2.79
C VAL A 296 -8.74 6.48 -3.54
N SER A 297 -7.76 7.24 -4.01
CA SER A 297 -7.97 8.49 -4.75
C SER A 297 -8.20 8.30 -6.26
N ALA A 298 -7.99 7.09 -6.79
CA ALA A 298 -8.16 6.76 -8.20
C ALA A 298 -9.54 7.09 -8.77
N PHE A 299 -10.57 7.19 -7.93
CA PHE A 299 -11.91 7.59 -8.38
C PHE A 299 -11.94 8.97 -9.04
N ARG A 300 -10.99 9.85 -8.70
CA ARG A 300 -10.87 11.20 -9.30
C ARG A 300 -10.26 11.20 -10.69
N THR A 301 -9.46 10.19 -11.04
CA THR A 301 -8.63 10.19 -12.26
C THR A 301 -8.97 9.06 -13.22
N LYS A 302 -9.56 7.96 -12.73
CA LYS A 302 -9.96 6.83 -13.56
C LYS A 302 -11.43 6.92 -13.96
N PRO A 303 -11.79 6.45 -15.17
CA PRO A 303 -13.17 6.27 -15.55
C PRO A 303 -13.93 5.39 -14.55
N VAL A 304 -15.21 5.68 -14.31
CA VAL A 304 -16.03 4.95 -13.31
C VAL A 304 -16.04 3.43 -13.54
N LYS A 305 -16.00 3.00 -14.80
CA LYS A 305 -15.95 1.59 -15.20
C LYS A 305 -14.68 0.84 -14.77
N GLU A 306 -13.61 1.57 -14.43
CA GLU A 306 -12.30 1.03 -14.02
C GLU A 306 -12.08 1.10 -12.50
N TRP A 307 -13.10 1.53 -11.75
CA TRP A 307 -13.01 1.64 -10.30
C TRP A 307 -12.97 0.27 -9.64
N ASP A 308 -11.95 0.06 -8.82
CA ASP A 308 -11.87 -1.07 -7.91
C ASP A 308 -12.58 -0.75 -6.59
N GLU A 309 -12.51 -1.69 -5.64
CA GLU A 309 -13.11 -1.54 -4.32
C GLU A 309 -12.59 -0.34 -3.52
N PHE A 310 -11.34 0.10 -3.75
CA PHE A 310 -10.75 1.23 -3.03
C PHE A 310 -11.19 2.56 -3.63
N ALA A 311 -11.30 2.64 -4.96
CA ALA A 311 -11.87 3.80 -5.63
C ALA A 311 -13.32 4.05 -5.18
N TRP A 312 -14.14 3.00 -5.04
CA TRP A 312 -15.49 3.14 -4.46
C TRP A 312 -15.49 3.67 -3.03
N GLN A 313 -14.57 3.21 -2.18
CA GLN A 313 -14.42 3.73 -0.82
C GLN A 313 -14.03 5.21 -0.81
N GLY A 314 -13.10 5.63 -1.68
CA GLY A 314 -12.70 7.02 -1.83
C GLY A 314 -13.85 7.92 -2.28
N PHE A 315 -14.61 7.49 -3.28
CA PHE A 315 -15.81 8.18 -3.74
C PHE A 315 -16.82 8.37 -2.61
N TYR A 316 -17.14 7.31 -1.87
CA TYR A 316 -18.08 7.38 -0.75
C TYR A 316 -17.58 8.21 0.43
N LYS A 317 -16.28 8.16 0.73
CA LYS A 317 -15.65 9.02 1.72
C LYS A 317 -15.80 10.49 1.35
N GLU A 318 -15.62 10.86 0.09
CA GLU A 318 -15.85 12.24 -0.36
C GLU A 318 -17.33 12.61 -0.31
N LEU A 319 -18.25 11.74 -0.77
CA LEU A 319 -19.69 11.97 -0.64
C LEU A 319 -20.12 12.22 0.81
N GLN A 320 -19.53 11.49 1.76
CA GLN A 320 -19.85 11.61 3.17
C GLN A 320 -19.56 13.00 3.76
N THR A 321 -18.64 13.75 3.15
CA THR A 321 -18.35 15.13 3.57
C THR A 321 -19.50 16.08 3.25
N GLU A 322 -20.34 15.74 2.27
CA GLU A 322 -21.42 16.57 1.74
C GLU A 322 -22.82 16.02 2.03
N ILE A 323 -22.94 14.71 2.25
CA ILE A 323 -24.19 13.99 2.52
C ILE A 323 -24.01 13.22 3.82
N LYS A 324 -24.88 13.48 4.81
CA LYS A 324 -24.89 12.80 6.11
C LYS A 324 -25.37 11.35 5.95
N GLY A 325 -24.45 10.48 5.57
CA GLY A 325 -24.66 9.05 5.39
C GLY A 325 -23.55 8.20 6.00
N ASP A 326 -23.69 6.90 5.84
CA ASP A 326 -22.71 5.88 6.20
C ASP A 326 -22.40 5.02 4.98
N TRP A 327 -21.25 4.37 4.96
CA TRP A 327 -20.84 3.47 3.89
C TRP A 327 -20.13 2.24 4.42
N GLY A 328 -20.14 1.18 3.63
CA GLY A 328 -19.60 -0.09 4.04
C GLY A 328 -19.84 -1.19 3.03
N TYR A 329 -19.18 -2.32 3.24
CA TYR A 329 -19.37 -3.51 2.45
C TYR A 329 -20.66 -4.24 2.84
N VAL A 330 -21.50 -4.52 1.85
CA VAL A 330 -22.75 -5.27 1.99
C VAL A 330 -22.55 -6.65 1.40
N SER A 331 -22.47 -7.67 2.26
CA SER A 331 -22.30 -9.06 1.81
C SER A 331 -23.58 -9.62 1.18
N ASN A 332 -23.41 -10.44 0.14
CA ASN A 332 -24.48 -11.21 -0.46
C ASN A 332 -23.91 -12.54 -1.02
N PRO A 333 -24.76 -13.52 -1.37
CA PRO A 333 -24.30 -14.82 -1.90
C PRO A 333 -23.46 -14.76 -3.18
N SER A 334 -23.42 -13.60 -3.86
CA SER A 334 -22.69 -13.38 -5.12
C SER A 334 -21.40 -12.58 -4.94
N GLY A 335 -20.92 -12.39 -3.70
CA GLY A 335 -19.66 -11.68 -3.44
C GLY A 335 -19.80 -10.21 -3.09
N GLY A 336 -20.99 -9.76 -2.65
CA GLY A 336 -21.20 -8.45 -2.02
C GLY A 336 -20.92 -7.22 -2.90
N PHE A 337 -20.95 -6.04 -2.29
CA PHE A 337 -20.54 -4.77 -2.92
C PHE A 337 -20.33 -3.67 -1.87
N TRP A 338 -19.61 -2.61 -2.22
CA TRP A 338 -19.53 -1.40 -1.40
C TRP A 338 -20.76 -0.51 -1.62
N ALA A 339 -21.37 -0.09 -0.52
CA ALA A 339 -22.56 0.74 -0.52
C ALA A 339 -22.38 2.02 0.30
N PHE A 340 -23.14 3.05 -0.05
CA PHE A 340 -23.32 4.28 0.73
C PHE A 340 -24.81 4.50 0.96
N TRP A 341 -25.24 4.76 2.19
CA TRP A 341 -26.65 4.94 2.53
C TRP A 341 -26.89 6.13 3.44
N TRP A 342 -28.01 6.82 3.23
CA TRP A 342 -28.43 7.99 4.01
C TRP A 342 -29.95 8.07 4.11
N GLY A 343 -30.43 8.81 5.10
CA GLY A 343 -31.87 9.03 5.29
C GLY A 343 -32.47 9.88 4.16
N SER A 344 -33.70 9.56 3.75
CA SER A 344 -34.44 10.39 2.81
C SER A 344 -34.81 11.74 3.43
N THR A 345 -34.74 12.80 2.64
CA THR A 345 -35.21 14.13 3.07
C THR A 345 -36.75 14.22 3.14
N TYR A 346 -37.45 13.28 2.52
CA TYR A 346 -38.90 13.29 2.35
C TYR A 346 -39.66 12.46 3.37
N SER A 347 -39.06 11.36 3.80
CA SER A 347 -39.72 10.42 4.70
C SER A 347 -38.69 9.67 5.51
N ASN A 348 -38.96 9.52 6.80
CA ASN A 348 -38.18 8.63 7.66
C ASN A 348 -38.49 7.14 7.41
N ARG A 349 -39.46 6.82 6.54
CA ARG A 349 -39.88 5.44 6.30
C ARG A 349 -38.98 4.68 5.34
N TYR A 350 -38.30 5.40 4.44
CA TYR A 350 -37.36 4.85 3.47
C TYR A 350 -36.03 5.61 3.50
N TYR A 351 -35.00 4.98 2.99
CA TYR A 351 -33.65 5.51 2.93
C TYR A 351 -33.07 5.29 1.54
N LEU A 352 -32.02 6.03 1.21
CA LEU A 352 -31.33 5.94 -0.08
C LEU A 352 -30.09 5.08 0.10
N GLN A 353 -29.75 4.30 -0.92
CA GLN A 353 -28.58 3.44 -0.93
C GLN A 353 -27.95 3.42 -2.31
N LEU A 354 -26.69 3.83 -2.41
CA LEU A 354 -25.84 3.57 -3.57
C LEU A 354 -25.35 2.13 -3.50
N GLU A 355 -25.64 1.36 -4.53
CA GLU A 355 -25.08 0.03 -4.81
C GLU A 355 -24.15 0.20 -6.01
N GLN A 356 -23.01 0.86 -5.80
CA GLN A 356 -22.07 1.26 -6.85
C GLN A 356 -22.75 2.10 -7.94
N LEU A 357 -22.96 1.56 -9.14
CA LEU A 357 -23.60 2.26 -10.26
C LEU A 357 -25.11 2.48 -10.08
N ARG A 358 -25.73 1.95 -9.02
CA ARG A 358 -27.19 2.02 -8.83
C ARG A 358 -27.56 2.83 -7.62
N LEU A 359 -28.39 3.85 -7.80
CA LEU A 359 -29.12 4.50 -6.71
C LEU A 359 -30.40 3.70 -6.44
N CYS A 360 -30.61 3.28 -5.20
CA CYS A 360 -31.76 2.52 -4.76
C CYS A 360 -32.50 3.27 -3.64
N VAL A 361 -33.83 3.31 -3.72
CA VAL A 361 -34.69 3.68 -2.59
C VAL A 361 -35.08 2.40 -1.87
N LYS A 362 -34.79 2.34 -0.58
CA LYS A 362 -34.92 1.16 0.26
C LYS A 362 -35.93 1.37 1.38
N ILE A 363 -36.72 0.34 1.67
CA ILE A 363 -37.63 0.30 2.81
C ILE A 363 -37.38 -0.96 3.63
N THR A 364 -37.46 -0.82 4.95
CA THR A 364 -37.34 -1.95 5.89
C THR A 364 -38.70 -2.20 6.54
N ALA A 365 -39.21 -3.42 6.39
CA ALA A 365 -40.43 -3.88 7.03
C ALA A 365 -40.19 -4.18 8.52
N LYS A 366 -41.13 -3.76 9.36
CA LYS A 366 -41.27 -4.20 10.75
C LYS A 366 -41.84 -5.62 10.80
N GLU A 367 -41.77 -6.27 11.95
CA GLU A 367 -42.15 -7.69 12.09
C GLU A 367 -43.64 -7.94 11.85
N ASP A 368 -44.48 -6.96 12.17
CA ASP A 368 -45.94 -7.00 12.08
C ASP A 368 -46.50 -6.51 10.73
N GLU A 369 -45.65 -5.98 9.84
CA GLU A 369 -46.09 -5.41 8.57
C GLU A 369 -46.19 -6.45 7.45
N ASN A 370 -47.27 -6.36 6.66
CA ASN A 370 -47.36 -7.08 5.40
C ASN A 370 -46.37 -6.49 4.38
N LYS A 371 -45.27 -7.22 4.16
CA LYS A 371 -44.16 -6.80 3.28
C LYS A 371 -44.62 -6.45 1.86
N GLN A 372 -45.58 -7.20 1.30
CA GLN A 372 -46.04 -6.99 -0.08
C GLN A 372 -46.88 -5.72 -0.20
N GLU A 373 -47.81 -5.50 0.74
CA GLU A 373 -48.64 -4.30 0.79
C GLU A 373 -47.78 -3.07 1.03
N LEU A 374 -46.90 -3.11 2.04
CA LEU A 374 -45.95 -2.04 2.35
C LEU A 374 -45.11 -1.65 1.13
N ARG A 375 -44.51 -2.65 0.46
CA ARG A 375 -43.69 -2.43 -0.74
C ARG A 375 -44.49 -1.78 -1.86
N THR A 376 -45.72 -2.25 -2.09
CA THR A 376 -46.56 -1.78 -3.19
C THR A 376 -47.01 -0.33 -2.95
N MET A 377 -47.45 -0.02 -1.73
CA MET A 377 -47.85 1.33 -1.34
C MET A 377 -46.68 2.31 -1.40
N ALA A 378 -45.55 1.97 -0.76
CA ALA A 378 -44.38 2.83 -0.72
C ALA A 378 -43.77 3.06 -2.10
N MET A 379 -43.75 2.04 -2.97
CA MET A 379 -43.30 2.19 -4.36
C MET A 379 -44.18 3.16 -5.15
N LYS A 380 -45.50 3.06 -5.03
CA LYS A 380 -46.42 3.98 -5.72
C LYS A 380 -46.23 5.42 -5.26
N GLU A 381 -46.08 5.62 -3.95
CA GLU A 381 -45.83 6.94 -3.35
C GLU A 381 -44.51 7.53 -3.84
N VAL A 382 -43.40 6.78 -3.76
CA VAL A 382 -42.07 7.23 -4.15
C VAL A 382 -41.99 7.56 -5.65
N LEU A 383 -42.57 6.73 -6.52
CA LEU A 383 -42.54 7.00 -7.96
C LEU A 383 -43.37 8.23 -8.34
N LEU A 384 -44.51 8.44 -7.69
CA LEU A 384 -45.35 9.61 -7.93
C LEU A 384 -44.66 10.90 -7.46
N GLU A 385 -43.98 10.86 -6.32
CA GLU A 385 -43.20 12.01 -5.85
C GLU A 385 -41.95 12.26 -6.70
N ALA A 386 -41.31 11.21 -7.20
CA ALA A 386 -40.19 11.30 -8.12
C ALA A 386 -40.57 11.97 -9.45
N GLU A 387 -41.76 11.68 -10.00
CA GLU A 387 -42.26 12.28 -11.22
C GLU A 387 -42.48 13.79 -11.06
N LYS A 388 -43.13 14.22 -9.97
CA LYS A 388 -43.33 15.65 -9.66
C LYS A 388 -42.02 16.44 -9.59
N ARG A 389 -40.94 15.79 -9.17
CA ARG A 389 -39.63 16.41 -8.93
C ARG A 389 -38.60 16.13 -10.02
N ASN A 390 -38.99 15.40 -11.08
CA ASN A 390 -38.09 14.98 -12.16
C ASN A 390 -36.85 14.21 -11.65
N LEU A 391 -37.04 13.26 -10.73
CA LEU A 391 -35.96 12.46 -10.12
C LEU A 391 -35.62 11.16 -10.88
N SER A 392 -36.20 10.94 -12.06
CA SER A 392 -35.89 9.81 -12.96
C SER A 392 -35.84 8.41 -12.30
N LEU A 393 -36.61 8.22 -11.21
CA LEU A 393 -36.69 6.93 -10.53
C LEU A 393 -37.59 5.97 -11.29
N GLN A 394 -37.18 4.71 -11.33
CA GLN A 394 -37.88 3.65 -12.02
C GLN A 394 -38.21 2.49 -11.08
N LYS A 395 -39.17 1.67 -11.49
CA LYS A 395 -39.49 0.42 -10.81
C LYS A 395 -38.28 -0.53 -10.82
N PRO A 396 -37.99 -1.24 -9.72
CA PRO A 396 -36.92 -2.25 -9.70
C PRO A 396 -37.20 -3.38 -10.68
N ALA A 397 -36.17 -3.84 -11.40
CA ALA A 397 -36.28 -4.92 -12.37
C ALA A 397 -36.75 -6.25 -11.72
N ILE A 398 -36.30 -6.52 -10.50
CA ILE A 398 -36.68 -7.71 -9.73
C ILE A 398 -37.27 -7.26 -8.39
N MET A 399 -38.48 -7.74 -8.10
CA MET A 399 -39.18 -7.47 -6.86
C MET A 399 -39.02 -8.66 -5.90
N ARG A 400 -38.34 -8.44 -4.77
CA ARG A 400 -38.17 -9.44 -3.71
C ARG A 400 -38.89 -9.01 -2.44
N ASN A 401 -39.43 -9.97 -1.68
CA ASN A 401 -40.10 -9.75 -0.40
C ASN A 401 -39.16 -10.06 0.78
N GLY A 402 -38.05 -9.32 0.88
CA GLY A 402 -37.10 -9.40 1.99
C GLY A 402 -37.51 -8.52 3.18
N LYS A 403 -36.73 -8.57 4.28
CA LYS A 403 -36.86 -7.60 5.39
C LYS A 403 -36.58 -6.18 4.91
N THR A 404 -35.55 -6.03 4.08
CA THR A 404 -35.21 -4.79 3.37
C THR A 404 -35.46 -4.99 1.89
N MET A 405 -36.16 -4.05 1.27
CA MET A 405 -36.63 -4.13 -0.11
C MET A 405 -36.28 -2.86 -0.88
N THR A 406 -35.85 -3.02 -2.14
CA THR A 406 -35.78 -1.89 -3.09
C THR A 406 -37.18 -1.60 -3.60
N ILE A 407 -37.61 -0.33 -3.50
CA ILE A 407 -38.92 0.13 -4.00
C ILE A 407 -38.80 1.01 -5.25
N ALA A 408 -37.67 1.67 -5.45
CA ALA A 408 -37.37 2.41 -6.68
C ALA A 408 -35.85 2.40 -6.93
N GLN A 409 -35.43 2.63 -8.18
CA GLN A 409 -34.02 2.65 -8.54
C GLN A 409 -33.71 3.59 -9.71
N ARG A 410 -32.44 3.95 -9.85
CA ARG A 410 -31.85 4.71 -10.98
C ARG A 410 -30.41 4.24 -11.22
N GLN A 411 -29.95 4.20 -12.48
CA GLN A 411 -28.61 3.67 -12.85
C GLN A 411 -27.59 4.75 -13.23
N ASP A 412 -28.02 5.97 -13.50
CA ASP A 412 -27.22 7.05 -14.11
C ASP A 412 -27.12 8.25 -13.15
N TYR A 413 -27.00 7.98 -11.85
CA TYR A 413 -26.89 9.06 -10.88
C TYR A 413 -25.49 9.71 -10.88
N ILE A 414 -24.45 8.93 -11.23
CA ILE A 414 -23.08 9.43 -11.33
C ILE A 414 -22.96 10.26 -12.61
N GLN A 415 -22.66 11.54 -12.44
CA GLN A 415 -22.39 12.45 -13.55
C GLN A 415 -20.92 12.30 -13.95
N THR A 416 -20.64 12.17 -15.24
CA THR A 416 -19.29 11.95 -15.76
C THR A 416 -18.86 13.05 -16.72
N ASN A 417 -17.55 13.29 -16.78
CA ASN A 417 -16.92 14.12 -17.80
C ASN A 417 -16.79 13.35 -19.12
N ASP A 418 -16.37 14.03 -20.20
CA ASP A 418 -16.23 13.43 -21.53
C ASP A 418 -15.23 12.25 -21.57
N ASP A 419 -14.25 12.23 -20.66
CA ASP A 419 -13.27 11.14 -20.51
C ASP A 419 -13.77 9.96 -19.65
N GLY A 420 -15.00 10.05 -19.13
CA GLY A 420 -15.62 9.04 -18.28
C GLY A 420 -15.24 9.10 -16.80
N THR A 421 -14.41 10.07 -16.38
CA THR A 421 -14.14 10.36 -14.96
C THR A 421 -15.37 10.98 -14.30
N VAL A 422 -15.48 10.88 -12.97
CA VAL A 422 -16.61 11.43 -12.23
C VAL A 422 -16.55 12.96 -12.14
N ASP A 423 -17.66 13.63 -12.44
CA ASP A 423 -17.90 15.01 -12.02
C ASP A 423 -18.50 14.98 -10.60
N MET A 424 -17.63 15.13 -9.59
CA MET A 424 -18.04 15.04 -8.19
C MET A 424 -19.08 16.09 -7.81
N GLN A 425 -18.92 17.32 -8.28
CA GLN A 425 -19.83 18.41 -7.91
C GLN A 425 -21.23 18.18 -8.48
N ARG A 426 -21.32 17.85 -9.78
CA ARG A 426 -22.62 17.53 -10.40
C ARG A 426 -23.25 16.29 -9.79
N THR A 427 -22.45 15.26 -9.48
CA THR A 427 -22.95 14.04 -8.83
C THR A 427 -23.53 14.34 -7.44
N ILE A 428 -22.84 15.14 -6.63
CA ILE A 428 -23.31 15.53 -5.29
C ILE A 428 -24.59 16.37 -5.39
N LEU A 429 -24.64 17.34 -6.31
CA LEU A 429 -25.84 18.15 -6.55
C LEU A 429 -27.02 17.29 -6.99
N GLU A 430 -26.79 16.27 -7.81
CA GLU A 430 -27.82 15.32 -8.23
C GLU A 430 -28.34 14.50 -7.06
N LEU A 431 -27.44 13.98 -6.22
CA LEU A 431 -27.79 13.16 -5.06
C LEU A 431 -28.50 13.96 -3.97
N LYS A 432 -28.18 15.25 -3.78
CA LYS A 432 -28.85 16.13 -2.81
C LYS A 432 -30.32 16.43 -3.15
N LYS A 433 -30.80 16.03 -4.34
CA LYS A 433 -32.23 16.12 -4.71
C LYS A 433 -33.08 15.03 -4.04
N TYR A 434 -32.48 14.02 -3.41
CA TYR A 434 -33.14 12.90 -2.71
C TYR A 434 -32.96 13.03 -1.20
#